data_AF-A0A453FM37-F1
#
_entry.id   AF-A0A453FM37-F1
#
_cell.length_a   1.000
_cell.length_b   1.000
_cell.length_c   1.000
_cell.angle_alpha   90.00
_cell.angle_beta   90.00
_cell.angle_gamma   90.00
#
_symmetry.space_group_name_H-M   'P 1'
#
loop_
_entity.id
_entity.type
_entity.pdbx_description
1 polymer ?
#
loop_
_entity_poly.entity_id
_entity_poly.type
_entity_poly.pdbx_seq_one_letter_code
_entity_poly.pdbx_strand_id
1 'polypeptide(L)'
;PFFFLIREGEALSDIKVRIQKKFEVPDEQFLKWKFAYVAYNRPDYLQDSDIVLSRFQKNIYGPWEQSLGLEHSDMPTKRANQVFNYKDCQHITDMLVAVLFSK
;
A
#
# COMPACT_ATOMS: atom_id res chain seq x y z
N PRO A 1 -6.67 -5.55 5.92
CA PRO A 1 -5.26 -5.17 5.67
C PRO A 1 -4.54 -6.35 5.03
N PHE A 2 -3.59 -6.10 4.13
CA PHE A 2 -2.82 -7.16 3.48
C PHE A 2 -1.42 -6.64 3.13
N PHE A 3 -0.50 -7.54 2.84
CA PHE A 3 0.83 -7.15 2.37
C PHE A 3 0.89 -7.02 0.85
N PHE A 4 1.60 -5.99 0.42
CA PHE A 4 1.85 -5.72 -0.97
C PHE A 4 3.35 -5.48 -1.18
N LEU A 5 3.92 -6.18 -2.16
CA LEU A 5 5.32 -6.02 -2.54
C LEU A 5 5.44 -4.79 -3.44
N ILE A 6 6.18 -3.77 -2.99
CA ILE A 6 6.51 -2.60 -3.79
C ILE A 6 7.97 -2.70 -4.20
N ARG A 7 8.24 -2.53 -5.49
CA ARG A 7 9.59 -2.58 -6.05
C ARG A 7 10.23 -1.19 -6.06
N GLU A 8 11.55 -1.17 -6.08
CA GLU A 8 12.28 0.08 -6.28
C GLU A 8 11.97 0.70 -7.65
N GLY A 9 11.79 2.02 -7.67
CA GLY A 9 11.43 2.77 -8.89
C GLY A 9 9.99 2.58 -9.36
N GLU A 10 9.16 1.85 -8.61
CA GLU A 10 7.75 1.66 -8.96
C GLU A 10 6.92 2.90 -8.64
N ALA A 11 6.25 3.44 -9.66
CA ALA A 11 5.35 4.58 -9.52
C ALA A 11 4.00 4.13 -8.95
N LEU A 12 3.25 5.06 -8.36
CA LEU A 12 1.91 4.76 -7.85
C LEU A 12 0.99 4.26 -8.97
N SER A 13 1.12 4.74 -10.20
CA SER A 13 0.36 4.26 -11.36
C SER A 13 0.54 2.75 -11.58
N ASP A 14 1.77 2.23 -11.46
CA ASP A 14 2.06 0.81 -11.64
C ASP A 14 1.49 -0.03 -10.50
N ILE A 15 1.61 0.47 -9.27
CA ILE A 15 1.06 -0.15 -8.06
C ILE A 15 -0.47 -0.20 -8.15
N LYS A 16 -1.10 0.87 -8.63
CA LYS A 16 -2.54 0.95 -8.85
C LYS A 16 -3.03 -0.16 -9.77
N VAL A 17 -2.40 -0.38 -10.92
CA VAL A 17 -2.75 -1.46 -11.85
C VAL A 17 -2.64 -2.84 -11.19
N ARG A 18 -1.57 -3.07 -10.43
CA ARG A 18 -1.36 -4.34 -9.71
C ARG A 18 -2.38 -4.56 -8.58
N ILE A 19 -2.72 -3.52 -7.84
CA ILE A 19 -3.74 -3.56 -6.79
C ILE A 19 -5.11 -3.80 -7.41
N GLN A 20 -5.47 -3.08 -8.47
CA GLN A 20 -6.72 -3.26 -9.19
C GLN A 20 -6.87 -4.70 -9.69
N LYS A 21 -5.82 -5.25 -10.31
CA LYS A 21 -5.78 -6.65 -10.74
C LYS A 21 -5.92 -7.63 -9.58
N LYS A 22 -5.37 -7.31 -8.40
CA LYS A 22 -5.44 -8.15 -7.19
C LYS A 22 -6.84 -8.17 -6.57
N PHE A 23 -7.60 -7.07 -6.67
CA PHE A 23 -8.96 -6.96 -6.12
C PHE A 23 -10.08 -7.21 -7.14
N GLU A 24 -9.75 -7.34 -8.43
CA GLU A 24 -10.72 -7.52 -9.52
C GLU A 24 -11.80 -6.42 -9.53
N VAL A 25 -11.41 -5.19 -9.20
CA VAL A 25 -12.32 -4.04 -9.08
C VAL A 25 -12.47 -3.34 -10.44
N PRO A 26 -13.71 -3.03 -10.88
CA PRO A 26 -13.95 -2.27 -12.11
C PRO A 26 -13.30 -0.89 -12.10
N ASP A 27 -12.84 -0.42 -13.26
CA ASP A 27 -12.17 0.89 -13.41
C ASP A 27 -12.99 2.03 -12.77
N GLU A 28 -14.30 2.07 -13.00
CA GLU A 28 -15.19 3.11 -12.47
C GLU A 28 -15.20 3.20 -10.94
N GLN A 29 -15.05 2.05 -10.26
CA GLN A 29 -14.98 1.99 -8.81
C GLN A 29 -13.57 2.33 -8.32
N PHE A 30 -12.56 1.80 -9.01
CA PHE A 30 -11.16 2.00 -8.66
C PHE A 30 -10.70 3.45 -8.86
N LEU A 31 -11.25 4.17 -9.84
CA LEU A 31 -11.00 5.60 -10.05
C LEU A 31 -11.41 6.48 -8.87
N LYS A 32 -12.33 6.01 -8.02
CA LYS A 32 -12.75 6.71 -6.80
C LYS A 32 -11.80 6.47 -5.63
N TRP A 33 -10.88 5.51 -5.74
CA TRP A 33 -9.96 5.15 -4.67
C TRP A 33 -8.86 6.19 -4.57
N LYS A 34 -8.54 6.59 -3.34
CA LYS A 34 -7.39 7.45 -3.06
C LYS A 34 -6.32 6.65 -2.34
N PHE A 35 -5.09 6.96 -2.69
CA PHE A 35 -3.92 6.32 -2.13
C PHE A 35 -3.17 7.34 -1.30
N ALA A 36 -2.87 6.97 -0.06
CA ALA A 36 -2.14 7.82 0.87
C ALA A 36 -0.98 7.04 1.47
N TYR A 37 0.17 7.68 1.55
CA TYR A 37 1.23 7.26 2.45
C TYR A 37 0.83 7.67 3.87
N VAL A 38 0.70 6.72 4.78
CA VAL A 38 0.32 6.98 6.17
C VAL A 38 1.53 6.75 7.05
N ALA A 39 2.06 7.83 7.62
CA ALA A 39 3.14 7.80 8.61
C ALA A 39 2.73 8.52 9.89
N TYR A 40 2.93 7.92 11.06
CA TYR A 40 2.61 8.54 12.35
C TYR A 40 1.16 9.09 12.45
N ASN A 41 0.19 8.37 11.89
CA ASN A 41 -1.22 8.78 11.77
C ASN A 41 -1.46 10.03 10.90
N ARG A 42 -0.51 10.42 10.06
CA ARG A 42 -0.67 11.51 9.07
C ARG A 42 -0.77 10.90 7.67
N PRO A 43 -1.94 10.97 7.01
CA PRO A 43 -2.06 10.60 5.62
C PRO A 43 -1.48 11.70 4.74
N ASP A 44 -0.62 11.32 3.80
CA ASP A 44 -0.10 12.15 2.72
C ASP A 44 -0.51 11.52 1.38
N TYR A 45 -1.31 12.24 0.59
CA TYR A 45 -1.90 11.69 -0.63
C TYR A 45 -0.84 11.60 -1.73
N LEU A 46 -0.74 10.41 -2.33
CA LEU A 46 0.25 10.14 -3.36
C LEU A 46 -0.30 10.48 -4.75
N GLN A 47 0.58 11.01 -5.60
CA GLN A 47 0.33 11.25 -7.02
C GLN A 47 0.76 10.04 -7.86
N ASP A 48 0.21 9.90 -9.07
CA ASP A 48 0.50 8.76 -9.95
C ASP A 48 1.98 8.66 -10.34
N SER A 49 2.67 9.80 -10.46
CA SER A 49 4.10 9.88 -10.75
C SER A 49 5.00 9.62 -9.54
N ASP A 50 4.45 9.51 -8.34
CA ASP A 50 5.26 9.34 -7.14
C ASP A 50 5.87 7.94 -7.07
N ILE A 51 7.18 7.88 -6.86
CA ILE A 51 7.88 6.64 -6.56
C ILE A 51 7.55 6.26 -5.11
N VAL A 52 6.66 5.28 -4.95
CA VAL A 52 6.06 4.99 -3.64
C VAL A 52 7.14 4.57 -2.65
N LEU A 53 8.07 3.68 -3.04
CA LEU A 53 9.14 3.24 -2.15
C LEU A 53 10.01 4.40 -1.62
N SER A 54 10.23 5.45 -2.42
CA SER A 54 11.03 6.61 -2.00
C SER A 54 10.38 7.43 -0.89
N ARG A 55 9.05 7.36 -0.76
CA ARG A 55 8.27 8.00 0.30
C ARG A 55 8.41 7.25 1.63
N PHE A 56 8.64 5.93 1.58
CA PHE A 56 8.88 5.09 2.75
C PHE A 56 10.34 5.21 3.18
N GLN A 57 10.59 6.03 4.20
CA GLN A 57 11.93 6.13 4.77
C GLN A 57 12.28 4.82 5.48
N LYS A 58 13.44 4.24 5.16
CA LYS A 58 14.04 3.11 5.88
C LYS A 58 14.53 3.60 7.26
N ASN A 59 13.58 3.95 8.13
CA ASN A 59 13.90 4.50 9.44
C ASN A 59 14.40 3.37 10.33
N ILE A 60 15.57 3.57 10.94
CA ILE A 60 16.35 2.56 11.68
C ILE A 60 15.59 2.01 12.91
N TYR A 61 14.48 2.62 13.30
CA TYR A 61 13.80 2.37 14.58
C TYR A 61 12.44 1.66 14.52
N GLY A 62 11.89 1.33 13.35
CA GLY A 62 10.65 0.54 13.35
C GLY A 62 9.88 0.51 12.03
N PRO A 63 9.80 -0.65 11.35
CA PRO A 63 8.99 -0.86 10.14
C PRO A 63 7.46 -0.70 10.32
N TRP A 64 6.98 -0.37 11.52
CA TRP A 64 5.56 -0.48 11.91
C TRP A 64 4.77 0.83 11.77
N GLU A 65 5.43 1.94 11.47
CA GLU A 65 4.82 3.28 11.51
C GLU A 65 4.42 3.82 10.15
N GLN A 66 4.79 3.12 9.06
CA GLN A 66 4.54 3.52 7.68
C GLN A 66 3.70 2.48 6.97
N SER A 67 2.60 2.90 6.36
CA SER A 67 1.70 2.03 5.60
C SER A 67 1.13 2.74 4.39
N LEU A 68 0.65 1.97 3.42
CA LEU A 68 -0.10 2.51 2.29
C LEU A 68 -1.60 2.43 2.62
N GLY A 69 -2.23 3.59 2.78
CA GLY A 69 -3.67 3.73 2.96
C GLY A 69 -4.40 3.71 1.61
N LEU A 70 -5.47 2.94 1.54
CA LEU A 70 -6.44 2.92 0.46
C LEU A 70 -7.76 3.43 1.02
N GLU A 71 -8.14 4.63 0.61
CA GLU A 71 -9.47 5.19 0.90
C GLU A 71 -10.41 4.80 -0.25
N HIS A 72 -11.52 4.14 0.09
CA HIS A 72 -12.59 3.81 -0.84
C HIS A 72 -13.94 3.94 -0.15
N SER A 73 -14.98 4.36 -0.87
CA SER A 73 -16.35 4.30 -0.32
C SER A 73 -16.74 2.83 -0.12
N ASP A 74 -17.34 2.52 1.04
CA ASP A 74 -17.59 1.17 1.54
C ASP A 74 -18.11 0.18 0.48
N MET A 75 -17.32 -0.84 0.20
CA MET A 75 -17.79 -2.14 -0.30
C MET A 75 -17.58 -3.16 0.83
N PRO A 76 -18.57 -4.01 1.14
CA PRO A 76 -18.51 -4.90 2.29
C PRO A 76 -17.36 -5.91 2.13
N THR A 77 -16.28 -5.71 2.87
CA THR A 77 -15.06 -6.51 2.80
C THR A 77 -15.24 -7.83 3.57
N LYS A 78 -15.11 -8.97 2.90
CA LYS A 78 -14.93 -10.28 3.57
C LYS A 78 -13.60 -10.26 4.33
N ARG A 79 -13.67 -10.32 5.66
CA ARG A 79 -12.50 -10.24 6.56
C ARG A 79 -11.58 -11.44 6.36
N ALA A 80 -10.30 -11.20 6.10
CA ALA A 80 -9.23 -12.17 6.27
C ALA A 80 -8.40 -11.79 7.51
N ASN A 81 -8.49 -12.60 8.56
CA ASN A 81 -7.60 -12.54 9.72
C ASN A 81 -6.31 -13.28 9.38
N GLN A 82 -5.16 -12.60 9.38
CA GLN A 82 -3.86 -13.27 9.30
C GLN A 82 -2.85 -12.59 10.24
N VAL A 83 -2.10 -13.44 10.95
CA VAL A 83 -0.94 -13.07 11.77
C VAL A 83 0.27 -12.94 10.85
N PHE A 84 1.03 -11.85 10.99
CA PHE A 84 2.06 -11.46 10.04
C PHE A 84 3.47 -11.84 10.51
N ASN A 85 4.24 -12.56 9.68
CA ASN A 85 5.62 -12.99 9.96
C ASN A 85 6.59 -12.34 8.95
N TYR A 86 7.63 -11.67 9.45
CA TYR A 86 8.44 -10.67 8.70
C TYR A 86 9.77 -11.22 8.16
N LYS A 87 9.89 -12.52 7.89
CA LYS A 87 11.23 -13.15 7.76
C LYS A 87 11.69 -13.57 6.37
N ASP A 88 10.90 -13.39 5.30
CA ASP A 88 11.22 -13.99 4.00
C ASP A 88 11.44 -13.00 2.82
N CYS A 89 11.83 -11.74 3.08
CA CYS A 89 12.23 -10.80 2.02
C CYS A 89 13.76 -10.63 1.99
N GLN A 90 14.47 -11.63 1.47
CA GLN A 90 15.95 -11.70 1.50
C GLN A 90 16.67 -10.99 0.33
N HIS A 91 16.05 -10.09 -0.43
CA HIS A 91 16.72 -9.29 -1.47
C HIS A 91 16.47 -7.79 -1.23
N ILE A 92 17.55 -7.03 -1.11
CA ILE A 92 17.63 -5.73 -0.40
C ILE A 92 16.96 -4.54 -1.13
N THR A 93 16.34 -4.74 -2.30
CA THR A 93 15.74 -3.67 -3.10
C THR A 93 14.23 -3.51 -2.94
N ASP A 94 13.51 -4.52 -2.45
CA ASP A 94 12.04 -4.51 -2.42
C ASP A 94 11.52 -4.42 -0.98
N MET A 95 10.52 -3.55 -0.75
CA MET A 95 9.89 -3.41 0.57
C MET A 95 8.51 -4.05 0.58
N LEU A 96 8.25 -4.86 1.60
CA LEU A 96 6.90 -5.33 1.92
C LEU A 96 6.17 -4.22 2.69
N VAL A 97 5.17 -3.61 2.06
CA VAL A 97 4.37 -2.56 2.69
C VAL A 97 3.04 -3.13 3.15
N ALA A 98 2.64 -2.79 4.38
CA ALA A 98 1.30 -3.06 4.88
C ALA A 98 0.31 -2.09 4.24
N VAL A 99 -0.75 -2.64 3.64
CA VAL A 99 -1.83 -1.86 3.03
C VAL A 99 -3.03 -1.83 3.97
N LEU A 100 -3.43 -0.63 4.39
CA LEU A 100 -4.58 -0.38 5.26
C LEU A 100 -5.76 0.15 4.45
N PHE A 101 -6.97 -0.30 4.79
CA PHE A 101 -8.20 0.24 4.23
C PHE A 101 -8.72 1.31 5.19
N SER A 102 -8.83 2.55 4.72
CA SER A 102 -9.47 3.63 5.46
C SER A 102 -10.96 3.69 5.10
N LYS A 103 -11.79 3.93 6.13
CA LYS A 103 -13.25 4.10 6.02
C LYS A 103 -13.63 5.43 5.38
#